data_AF-A0A0G4L4F7-F1
#
_entry.id   AF-A0A0G4L4F7-F1
#
_cell.length_a   1.000
_cell.length_b   1.000
_cell.length_c   1.000
_cell.angle_alpha   90.00
_cell.angle_beta   90.00
_cell.angle_gamma   90.00
#
_symmetry.space_group_name_H-M   'P 1'
#
loop_
_entity.id
_entity.type
_entity.pdbx_description
1 polymer ?
#
loop_
_entity_poly.entity_id
_entity_poly.type
_entity_poly.pdbx_seq_one_letter_code
_entity_poly.pdbx_strand_id
1 'polypeptide(L)'
;MSLGPRVPCYGPRGQLLSNSSDDALTSAHLSQKYPVPFAGSHEELGLEKSWMSPDGRYGPYGFGEEDKSYSRTVVDWDTVDWGLLQNDCFALNAHRFTSEAAKFLNNPVRFAWKSAGKVPEDHQWTDFSGSRRTAIILRAYDGYDYKKRDMQHIRSLIVEASLRTGG
;
A
#
# COMPACT_ATOMS: atom_id res chain seq x y z
N MET A 1 2.55 -25.63 -2.95
CA MET A 1 1.12 -25.36 -2.67
C MET A 1 0.77 -24.02 -3.29
N SER A 2 -0.27 -23.97 -4.12
CA SER A 2 -0.79 -22.70 -4.66
C SER A 2 -1.54 -21.98 -3.54
N LEU A 3 -1.25 -20.70 -3.32
CA LEU A 3 -2.05 -19.88 -2.41
C LEU A 3 -3.52 -19.86 -2.87
N GLY A 4 -4.45 -19.84 -1.92
CA GLY A 4 -5.86 -19.60 -2.21
C GLY A 4 -6.08 -18.27 -2.93
N PRO A 5 -7.25 -18.09 -3.58
CA PRO A 5 -7.55 -16.86 -4.32
C PRO A 5 -7.50 -15.65 -3.38
N ARG A 6 -7.02 -14.53 -3.90
CA ARG A 6 -6.92 -13.28 -3.16
C ARG A 6 -8.29 -12.60 -3.09
N VAL A 7 -8.64 -12.10 -1.90
CA VAL A 7 -9.83 -11.28 -1.68
C VAL A 7 -9.41 -9.80 -1.69
N PRO A 8 -10.06 -8.92 -2.48
CA PRO A 8 -9.81 -7.49 -2.44
C PRO A 8 -10.01 -6.90 -1.05
N CYS A 9 -9.19 -5.92 -0.68
CA CYS A 9 -9.25 -5.25 0.62
C CYS A 9 -9.96 -3.91 0.52
N TYR A 10 -10.50 -3.42 1.64
CA TYR A 10 -11.05 -2.08 1.74
C TYR A 10 -9.95 -1.01 1.69
N GLY A 11 -10.27 0.11 1.05
CA GLY A 11 -9.43 1.30 0.99
C GLY A 11 -9.86 2.40 1.97
N PRO A 12 -9.16 3.54 1.95
CA PRO A 12 -9.44 4.69 2.84
C PRO A 12 -10.83 5.32 2.62
N ARG A 13 -11.50 4.98 1.51
CA ARG A 13 -12.83 5.46 1.13
C ARG A 13 -13.97 4.55 1.60
N GLY A 14 -13.66 3.49 2.36
CA GLY A 14 -14.65 2.50 2.80
C GLY A 14 -15.17 1.58 1.68
N GLN A 15 -14.54 1.60 0.50
CA GLN A 15 -14.88 0.75 -0.64
C GLN A 15 -13.79 -0.30 -0.86
N LEU A 16 -14.15 -1.42 -1.49
CA LEU A 16 -13.16 -2.38 -1.97
C LEU A 16 -12.28 -1.72 -3.02
N LEU A 17 -10.97 -1.88 -2.90
CA LEU A 17 -9.98 -1.31 -3.83
C LEU A 17 -10.13 -1.84 -5.26
N SER A 18 -10.80 -2.97 -5.46
CA SER A 18 -11.15 -3.49 -6.79
C SER A 18 -12.27 -2.71 -7.47
N ASN A 19 -13.11 -2.04 -6.70
CA ASN A 19 -14.32 -1.34 -7.18
C ASN A 19 -14.20 0.18 -7.02
N SER A 20 -13.10 0.68 -6.46
CA SER A 20 -12.86 2.11 -6.24
C SER A 20 -12.04 2.69 -7.39
N SER A 21 -12.71 3.42 -8.29
CA SER A 21 -12.04 4.20 -9.35
C SER A 21 -11.19 5.32 -8.78
N ASP A 22 -11.59 5.89 -7.66
CA ASP A 22 -10.89 7.01 -7.03
C ASP A 22 -9.58 6.58 -6.38
N ASP A 23 -9.48 5.31 -5.98
CA ASP A 23 -8.25 4.71 -5.47
C ASP A 23 -7.38 4.11 -6.60
N ALA A 24 -7.81 4.21 -7.87
CA ALA A 24 -7.06 3.71 -9.02
C ALA A 24 -5.95 4.67 -9.44
N LEU A 25 -4.77 4.11 -9.71
CA LEU A 25 -3.69 4.82 -10.39
C LEU A 25 -4.08 5.03 -11.85
N THR A 26 -3.81 6.22 -12.37
CA THR A 26 -4.08 6.53 -13.78
C THR A 26 -2.79 6.91 -14.48
N SER A 27 -2.64 6.43 -15.71
CA SER A 27 -1.61 6.92 -16.64
C SER A 27 -2.28 7.78 -17.70
N ALA A 28 -1.50 8.68 -18.30
CA ALA A 28 -1.94 9.57 -19.35
C ALA A 28 -0.98 9.47 -20.54
N HIS A 29 -1.53 9.62 -21.75
CA HIS A 29 -0.73 9.87 -22.94
C HIS A 29 -0.43 11.35 -23.00
N LEU A 30 0.86 11.69 -23.01
CA LEU A 30 1.31 13.06 -23.14
C LEU A 30 1.95 13.20 -24.51
N SER A 31 1.58 14.24 -25.25
CA SER A 31 2.24 14.59 -26.52
C SER A 31 3.59 15.28 -26.25
N GLN A 32 4.43 14.66 -25.44
CA GLN A 32 5.73 15.20 -25.03
C GLN A 32 6.86 14.38 -25.65
N LYS A 33 7.85 15.06 -26.22
CA LYS A 33 9.11 14.42 -26.63
C LYS A 33 9.89 14.05 -25.37
N TYR A 34 10.26 12.78 -25.26
CA TYR A 34 11.07 12.25 -24.15
C TYR A 34 12.34 11.63 -24.72
N PRO A 35 13.49 11.71 -24.05
CA PRO A 35 14.72 11.08 -24.51
C PRO A 35 14.51 9.59 -24.79
N VAL A 36 15.14 9.12 -25.86
CA VAL A 36 15.19 7.68 -26.14
C VAL A 36 15.99 7.04 -25.00
N PRO A 37 15.44 6.03 -24.30
CA PRO A 37 16.15 5.33 -23.24
C PRO A 37 17.47 4.74 -23.78
N PHE A 38 18.54 4.82 -22.98
CA PHE A 38 19.85 4.27 -23.35
C PHE A 38 19.81 2.74 -23.52
N ALA A 39 18.96 2.05 -22.75
CA ALA A 39 18.75 0.62 -22.85
C ALA A 39 17.26 0.29 -22.67
N GLY A 40 16.79 -0.71 -23.42
CA GLY A 40 15.39 -1.11 -23.47
C GLY A 40 14.55 -0.18 -24.34
N SER A 41 13.45 -0.70 -24.89
CA SER A 41 12.48 0.07 -25.65
C SER A 41 11.08 -0.40 -25.30
N HIS A 42 10.17 0.55 -25.03
CA HIS A 42 8.77 0.24 -24.76
C HIS A 42 8.11 -0.32 -26.03
N GLU A 43 8.48 0.22 -27.19
CA GLU A 43 7.98 -0.19 -28.51
C GLU A 43 8.32 -1.66 -28.81
N GLU A 44 9.55 -2.10 -28.52
CA GLU A 44 10.00 -3.49 -28.73
C GLU A 44 9.26 -4.49 -27.82
N LEU A 45 8.79 -4.03 -26.66
CA LEU A 45 7.98 -4.84 -25.74
C LEU A 45 6.47 -4.77 -26.05
N GLY A 46 6.08 -4.04 -27.10
CA GLY A 46 4.67 -3.78 -27.42
C GLY A 46 3.94 -2.98 -26.33
N LEU A 47 4.68 -2.27 -25.48
CA LEU A 47 4.13 -1.44 -24.41
C LEU A 47 3.84 -0.04 -24.95
N GLU A 48 2.61 0.41 -24.76
CA GLU A 48 2.24 1.76 -25.13
C GLU A 48 2.98 2.79 -24.26
N LYS A 49 3.46 3.85 -24.91
CA LYS A 49 4.11 4.96 -24.21
C LYS A 49 3.06 5.76 -23.42
N SER A 50 3.00 5.49 -22.13
CA SER A 50 2.15 6.20 -21.17
C SER A 50 3.00 6.83 -20.06
N TRP A 51 2.42 7.81 -19.39
CA TRP A 51 3.09 8.57 -18.34
C TRP A 51 2.26 8.57 -17.08
N MET A 52 2.92 8.50 -15.94
CA MET A 52 2.26 8.69 -14.66
C MET A 52 2.51 10.13 -14.21
N SER A 53 1.48 10.96 -14.27
CA SER A 53 1.55 12.33 -13.76
C SER A 53 1.50 12.33 -12.21
N PRO A 54 1.85 13.44 -11.55
CA PRO A 54 1.66 13.57 -10.10
C PRO A 54 0.21 13.29 -9.67
N ASP A 55 -0.78 13.76 -10.42
CA ASP A 55 -2.20 13.43 -10.19
C ASP A 55 -2.47 11.92 -10.38
N GLY A 56 -1.97 11.32 -11.46
CA GLY A 56 -2.18 9.90 -11.72
C GLY A 56 -1.52 8.98 -10.69
N ARG A 57 -0.39 9.43 -10.10
CA ARG A 57 0.34 8.71 -9.05
C ARG A 57 -0.24 8.94 -7.66
N TYR A 58 -0.42 10.20 -7.28
CA TYR A 58 -0.69 10.61 -5.90
C TYR A 58 -2.10 11.18 -5.69
N GLY A 59 -2.86 11.40 -6.76
CA GLY A 59 -4.25 11.86 -6.68
C GLY A 59 -5.13 10.98 -5.80
N PRO A 60 -5.05 9.63 -5.91
CA PRO A 60 -5.71 8.71 -4.97
C PRO A 60 -5.39 8.93 -3.49
N TYR A 61 -4.25 9.56 -3.19
CA TYR A 61 -3.71 9.74 -1.83
C TYR A 61 -3.78 11.20 -1.33
N GLY A 62 -4.56 12.02 -2.02
CA GLY A 62 -4.84 13.41 -1.63
C GLY A 62 -3.94 14.46 -2.31
N PHE A 63 -3.32 14.13 -3.47
CA PHE A 63 -2.67 15.16 -4.29
C PHE A 63 -3.70 15.98 -5.07
N GLY A 64 -3.66 17.31 -4.91
CA GLY A 64 -4.53 18.23 -5.62
C GLY A 64 -5.95 18.30 -5.07
N GLU A 65 -6.21 17.77 -3.86
CA GLU A 65 -7.54 17.77 -3.23
C GLU A 65 -8.03 19.19 -2.87
N GLU A 66 -7.11 20.14 -2.77
CA GLU A 66 -7.39 21.57 -2.62
C GLU A 66 -7.84 22.27 -3.91
N ASP A 67 -7.59 21.65 -5.07
CA ASP A 67 -7.88 22.25 -6.37
C ASP A 67 -9.32 21.96 -6.80
N LYS A 68 -9.98 22.94 -7.41
CA LYS A 68 -11.36 22.79 -7.92
C LYS A 68 -11.48 21.74 -9.04
N SER A 69 -10.35 21.38 -9.67
CA SER A 69 -10.26 20.35 -10.70
C SER A 69 -10.13 18.95 -10.13
N TYR A 70 -10.09 18.77 -8.81
CA TYR A 70 -10.02 17.45 -8.18
C TYR A 70 -11.29 16.66 -8.48
N SER A 71 -11.12 15.55 -9.19
CA SER A 71 -12.23 14.73 -9.69
C SER A 71 -12.59 13.56 -8.78
N ARG A 72 -11.78 13.28 -7.76
CA ARG A 72 -11.95 12.15 -6.85
C ARG A 72 -12.71 12.61 -5.61
N THR A 73 -13.34 11.67 -4.93
CA THR A 73 -13.93 11.91 -3.62
C THR A 73 -12.83 12.39 -2.66
N VAL A 74 -13.12 13.31 -1.73
CA VAL A 74 -12.14 13.73 -0.71
C VAL A 74 -12.19 12.77 0.48
N VAL A 75 -11.03 12.42 1.04
CA VAL A 75 -10.94 11.63 2.29
C VAL A 75 -10.58 12.56 3.42
N ASP A 76 -11.21 12.39 4.57
CA ASP A 76 -10.69 12.91 5.83
C ASP A 76 -9.55 12.01 6.32
N TRP A 77 -8.33 12.31 5.85
CA TRP A 77 -7.16 11.46 6.07
C TRP A 77 -6.77 11.28 7.53
N ASP A 78 -7.12 12.24 8.39
CA ASP A 78 -6.76 12.22 9.81
C ASP A 78 -7.63 11.22 10.60
N THR A 79 -8.79 10.84 10.04
CA THR A 79 -9.69 9.85 10.63
C THR A 79 -9.45 8.42 10.13
N VAL A 80 -8.59 8.23 9.13
CA VAL A 80 -8.32 6.90 8.55
C VAL A 80 -7.46 6.07 9.50
N ASP A 81 -8.04 4.98 10.02
CA ASP A 81 -7.29 3.98 10.77
C ASP A 81 -6.59 3.00 9.81
N TRP A 82 -5.34 3.35 9.46
CA TRP A 82 -4.47 2.53 8.61
C TRP A 82 -4.13 1.17 9.21
N GLY A 83 -4.13 1.04 10.55
CA GLY A 83 -3.88 -0.22 11.23
C GLY A 83 -5.07 -1.16 11.09
N LEU A 84 -6.28 -0.63 11.26
CA LEU A 84 -7.53 -1.35 11.04
C LEU A 84 -7.65 -1.84 9.59
N LEU A 85 -7.40 -0.97 8.60
CA LEU A 85 -7.44 -1.37 7.18
C LEU A 85 -6.50 -2.53 6.86
N GLN A 86 -5.28 -2.53 7.41
CA GLN A 86 -4.34 -3.64 7.25
C GLN A 86 -4.80 -4.91 7.96
N ASN A 87 -5.34 -4.79 9.18
CA ASN A 87 -5.87 -5.91 9.95
C ASN A 87 -7.08 -6.56 9.27
N ASP A 88 -7.99 -5.75 8.72
CA ASP A 88 -9.16 -6.23 7.97
C ASP A 88 -8.73 -6.90 6.67
N CYS A 89 -7.77 -6.31 5.95
CA CYS A 89 -7.20 -6.90 4.74
C CYS A 89 -6.55 -8.25 5.02
N PHE A 90 -5.80 -8.36 6.12
CA PHE A 90 -5.22 -9.60 6.59
C PHE A 90 -6.32 -10.63 6.94
N ALA A 91 -7.36 -10.23 7.67
CA ALA A 91 -8.46 -11.12 8.04
C ALA A 91 -9.19 -11.70 6.82
N LEU A 92 -9.44 -10.87 5.80
CA LEU A 92 -10.05 -11.30 4.53
C LEU A 92 -9.17 -12.27 3.73
N ASN A 93 -7.85 -12.22 3.94
CA ASN A 93 -6.87 -13.03 3.23
C ASN A 93 -6.21 -14.08 4.13
N ALA A 94 -6.73 -14.30 5.35
CA ALA A 94 -6.12 -15.16 6.37
C ALA A 94 -5.91 -16.60 5.88
N HIS A 95 -6.82 -17.10 5.02
CA HIS A 95 -6.73 -18.42 4.40
C HIS A 95 -5.51 -18.61 3.49
N ARG A 96 -4.80 -17.53 3.14
CA ARG A 96 -3.58 -17.54 2.31
C ARG A 96 -2.32 -17.61 3.18
N PHE A 97 -2.44 -17.43 4.48
CA PHE A 97 -1.31 -17.37 5.39
C PHE A 97 -1.31 -18.59 6.30
N THR A 98 -0.14 -18.91 6.83
CA THR A 98 0.00 -19.95 7.83
C THR A 98 -0.64 -19.49 9.15
N SER A 99 -1.00 -20.42 10.03
CA SER A 99 -1.70 -20.15 11.29
C SER A 99 -0.96 -19.21 12.24
N GLU A 100 0.33 -18.99 12.00
CA GLU A 100 1.24 -18.19 12.83
C GLU A 100 1.23 -16.70 12.45
N ALA A 101 0.56 -16.32 11.36
CA ALA A 101 0.43 -14.92 10.99
C ALA A 101 -0.50 -14.18 11.96
N ALA A 102 0.03 -13.17 12.64
CA ALA A 102 -0.67 -12.42 13.68
C ALA A 102 -1.20 -11.07 13.17
N LYS A 103 -2.37 -10.67 13.67
CA LYS A 103 -2.89 -9.30 13.54
C LYS A 103 -1.96 -8.31 14.24
N PHE A 104 -1.95 -7.05 13.81
CA PHE A 104 -1.41 -5.98 14.62
C PHE A 104 -2.26 -5.90 15.90
N LEU A 105 -1.66 -6.30 17.02
CA LEU A 105 -2.27 -6.13 18.33
C LEU A 105 -2.19 -4.64 18.69
N ASN A 106 -3.27 -4.07 19.22
CA ASN A 106 -3.27 -2.74 19.85
C ASN A 106 -2.39 -2.67 21.11
N ASN A 107 -1.69 -3.76 21.43
CA ASN A 107 -0.73 -3.82 22.51
C ASN A 107 0.69 -3.79 21.90
N PRO A 108 1.51 -2.78 22.20
CA PRO A 108 2.85 -2.66 21.63
C PRO A 108 3.75 -3.71 22.26
N VAL A 109 3.80 -4.90 21.67
CA VAL A 109 4.90 -5.84 21.97
C VAL A 109 6.22 -5.28 21.40
N ARG A 110 6.12 -4.44 20.36
CA ARG A 110 7.24 -3.65 19.85
C ARG A 110 7.45 -2.48 20.78
N PHE A 111 8.62 -2.44 21.42
CA PHE A 111 9.02 -1.53 22.53
C PHE A 111 8.64 -1.97 23.95
N ALA A 112 8.27 -3.22 24.17
CA ALA A 112 8.23 -3.78 25.52
C ALA A 112 9.65 -4.10 26.03
N TRP A 113 9.88 -3.96 27.34
CA TRP A 113 11.09 -4.44 27.98
C TRP A 113 11.26 -5.95 27.72
N LYS A 114 12.47 -6.41 27.39
CA LYS A 114 12.74 -7.84 27.17
C LYS A 114 12.33 -8.73 28.35
N SER A 115 12.32 -8.18 29.57
CA SER A 115 11.86 -8.85 30.78
C SER A 115 10.34 -8.96 30.91
N ALA A 116 9.58 -8.10 30.23
CA ALA A 116 8.12 -8.03 30.29
C ALA A 116 7.43 -8.59 29.03
N GLY A 117 8.14 -8.66 27.90
CA GLY A 117 7.62 -9.20 26.64
C GLY A 117 8.03 -10.65 26.42
N LYS A 118 7.08 -11.49 25.96
CA LYS A 118 7.45 -12.75 25.31
C LYS A 118 7.97 -12.42 23.91
N VAL A 119 9.21 -12.80 23.63
CA VAL A 119 9.73 -12.80 22.26
C VAL A 119 9.01 -13.93 21.51
N PRO A 120 8.35 -13.66 20.37
CA PRO A 120 7.77 -14.71 19.54
C PRO A 120 8.85 -15.73 19.13
N GLU A 121 8.45 -16.98 18.87
CA GLU A 121 9.39 -17.96 18.32
C GLU A 121 9.98 -17.45 16.99
N ASP A 122 11.25 -17.77 16.77
CA ASP A 122 11.93 -17.43 15.53
C ASP A 122 11.43 -18.39 14.43
N HIS A 123 10.71 -17.83 13.45
CA HIS A 123 10.20 -18.59 12.32
C HIS A 123 11.22 -18.61 11.19
N GLN A 124 11.54 -19.79 10.67
CA GLN A 124 12.45 -19.91 9.56
C GLN A 124 11.78 -19.45 8.26
N TRP A 125 12.58 -18.93 7.34
CA TRP A 125 12.10 -18.49 6.02
C TRP A 125 11.43 -19.61 5.20
N THR A 126 11.74 -20.87 5.52
CA THR A 126 11.11 -22.06 4.94
C THR A 126 9.68 -22.28 5.40
N ASP A 127 9.32 -21.80 6.59
CA ASP A 127 8.00 -22.01 7.20
C ASP A 127 6.90 -21.28 6.41
N PHE A 128 7.27 -20.24 5.67
CA PHE A 128 6.38 -19.44 4.82
C PHE A 128 6.43 -19.85 3.34
N SER A 129 6.83 -21.08 3.03
CA SER A 129 6.91 -21.57 1.64
C SER A 129 5.54 -21.48 0.94
N GLY A 130 5.44 -20.60 -0.06
CA GLY A 130 4.20 -20.29 -0.78
C GLY A 130 3.55 -18.97 -0.38
N SER A 131 3.72 -18.50 0.86
CA SER A 131 3.19 -17.23 1.37
C SER A 131 4.26 -16.18 1.65
N ARG A 132 5.48 -16.34 1.11
CA ARG A 132 6.59 -15.40 1.31
C ARG A 132 6.18 -13.97 0.96
N ARG A 133 6.57 -13.04 1.83
CA ARG A 133 6.32 -11.61 1.70
C ARG A 133 7.57 -10.83 2.05
N THR A 134 7.67 -9.65 1.47
CA THR A 134 8.64 -8.64 1.86
C THR A 134 7.94 -7.63 2.75
N ALA A 135 8.44 -7.42 3.95
CA ALA A 135 7.95 -6.37 4.83
C ALA A 135 8.61 -5.02 4.44
N ILE A 136 7.80 -3.98 4.29
CA ILE A 136 8.27 -2.61 4.20
C ILE A 136 8.14 -2.00 5.60
N ILE A 137 9.25 -1.62 6.21
CA ILE A 137 9.27 -1.00 7.53
C ILE A 137 9.54 0.49 7.35
N LEU A 138 8.53 1.32 7.58
CA LEU A 138 8.69 2.76 7.66
C LEU A 138 9.09 3.13 9.09
N ARG A 139 10.26 3.75 9.26
CA ARG A 139 10.66 4.37 10.53
C ARG A 139 10.21 5.82 10.53
N ALA A 140 9.37 6.18 11.49
CA ALA A 140 8.85 7.53 11.68
C ALA A 140 9.26 8.10 13.04
N TYR A 141 9.17 9.41 13.19
CA TYR A 141 9.43 10.12 14.45
C TYR A 141 8.21 10.93 14.86
N ASP A 142 7.76 10.71 16.09
CA ASP A 142 6.69 11.49 16.68
C ASP A 142 7.18 12.92 16.95
N GLY A 143 6.47 13.91 16.40
CA GLY A 143 6.87 15.33 16.42
C GLY A 143 7.68 15.81 15.19
N TYR A 144 7.93 14.95 14.20
CA TYR A 144 8.44 15.43 12.90
C TYR A 144 7.31 16.09 12.10
N ASP A 145 7.60 17.26 11.50
CA ASP A 145 6.66 17.96 10.62
C ASP A 145 6.64 17.32 9.22
N TYR A 146 5.81 16.29 9.06
CA TYR A 146 5.61 15.62 7.79
C TYR A 146 4.85 16.54 6.82
N LYS A 147 5.46 16.84 5.67
CA LYS A 147 4.81 17.64 4.64
C LYS A 147 3.69 16.83 3.98
N LYS A 148 2.74 17.53 3.36
CA LYS A 148 1.64 16.89 2.59
C LYS A 148 2.14 15.82 1.60
N ARG A 149 3.24 16.10 0.90
CA ARG A 149 3.86 15.16 -0.06
C ARG A 149 4.42 13.91 0.62
N ASP A 150 4.97 14.05 1.82
CA ASP A 150 5.48 12.91 2.60
C ASP A 150 4.31 12.01 2.99
N MET A 151 3.21 12.62 3.45
CA MET A 151 1.99 11.89 3.78
C MET A 151 1.37 11.20 2.57
N GLN A 152 1.24 11.87 1.42
CA GLN A 152 0.78 11.26 0.17
C GLN A 152 1.62 10.04 -0.21
N HIS A 153 2.94 10.13 -0.04
CA HIS A 153 3.85 9.02 -0.32
C HIS A 153 3.65 7.86 0.67
N ILE A 154 3.58 8.13 1.98
CA ILE A 154 3.35 7.12 3.02
C ILE A 154 2.01 6.38 2.76
N ARG A 155 0.95 7.13 2.48
CA ARG A 155 -0.37 6.57 2.13
C ARG A 155 -0.27 5.65 0.91
N SER A 156 0.47 6.06 -0.13
CA SER A 156 0.69 5.23 -1.33
C SER A 156 1.39 3.92 -0.99
N LEU A 157 2.38 3.93 -0.10
CA LEU A 157 3.09 2.71 0.32
C LEU A 157 2.14 1.73 1.01
N ILE A 158 1.30 2.23 1.93
CA ILE A 158 0.35 1.38 2.66
C ILE A 158 -0.69 0.79 1.70
N VAL A 159 -1.34 1.63 0.88
CA VAL A 159 -2.39 1.17 -0.03
C VAL A 159 -1.84 0.22 -1.08
N GLU A 160 -0.70 0.53 -1.71
CA GLU A 160 -0.21 -0.25 -2.84
C GLU A 160 0.54 -1.51 -2.43
N ALA A 161 1.39 -1.42 -1.41
CA ALA A 161 2.23 -2.54 -1.03
C ALA A 161 1.55 -3.51 -0.06
N SER A 162 0.58 -3.03 0.75
CA SER A 162 -0.16 -3.87 1.69
C SER A 162 -1.59 -4.17 1.23
N LEU A 163 -2.44 -3.15 1.09
CA LEU A 163 -3.87 -3.39 0.82
C LEU A 163 -4.11 -3.97 -0.59
N ARG A 164 -3.39 -3.43 -1.59
CA ARG A 164 -3.44 -3.88 -2.99
C ARG A 164 -2.67 -5.15 -3.28
N THR A 165 -2.00 -5.76 -2.31
CA THR A 165 -1.40 -7.10 -2.44
C THR A 165 -2.14 -8.16 -1.60
N GLY A 166 -3.10 -7.72 -0.76
CA GLY A 166 -3.97 -8.57 0.03
C GLY A 166 -3.36 -8.96 1.37
N GLY A 167 -2.60 -8.05 1.98
CA GLY A 167 -1.82 -8.31 3.19
C GLY A 167 -0.41 -8.78 2.87
#